data_AF-A0A5N3XTQ9-F1
#
_entry.id   AF-A0A5N3XTQ9-F1
#
_cell.length_a   1.000
_cell.length_b   1.000
_cell.length_c   1.000
_cell.angle_alpha   90.00
_cell.angle_beta   90.00
_cell.angle_gamma   90.00
#
_symmetry.space_group_name_H-M   'P 1'
#
loop_
_entity.id
_entity.type
_entity.pdbx_description
1 polymer ?
#
loop_
_entity_poly.entity_id
_entity_poly.type
_entity_poly.pdbx_seq_one_letter_code
_entity_poly.pdbx_strand_id
1 'polypeptide(L)'
;MGHCPPPPAVARCYRHCTNKPQWKKAKVDEFPLCGHMVSDEYEQLSSKALEAACILWLQPFPVTCINKMLSCVGADRLRTGMCSGFGKAQGTVARVHIGQVIMSIHTKLQNKEHMIELCRARFKFPGCQKIHLSKEWGFIKFNVDKFEDSVAEKLLILDGCRLKYIPSCGLWTNGGPCTHEILGVIPSLLMPTNKSYFPIK
;
A
#
# COMPACT_ATOMS: atom_id res chain seq x y z
N MET A 1 -22.14 45.41 10.90
CA MET A 1 -21.32 45.65 12.10
C MET A 1 -20.11 44.72 12.06
N GLY A 2 -18.90 45.29 12.10
CA GLY A 2 -17.63 44.66 12.49
C GLY A 2 -17.17 43.38 11.79
N HIS A 3 -16.55 43.49 10.61
CA HIS A 3 -15.55 42.50 10.23
C HIS A 3 -14.25 42.81 10.99
N CYS A 4 -13.74 41.85 11.77
CA CYS A 4 -12.41 41.93 12.38
C CYS A 4 -11.34 42.14 11.30
N PRO A 5 -10.31 42.96 11.55
CA PRO A 5 -9.17 43.05 10.64
C PRO A 5 -8.41 41.72 10.62
N PRO A 6 -7.85 41.31 9.46
CA PRO A 6 -7.05 40.09 9.38
C PRO A 6 -5.77 40.25 10.22
N PRO A 7 -5.29 39.20 10.90
CA PRO A 7 -4.06 39.27 11.68
C PRO A 7 -2.85 39.59 10.78
N PRO A 8 -1.84 40.32 11.31
CA PRO A 8 -0.69 40.74 10.53
C PRO A 8 0.19 39.55 10.12
N ALA A 9 0.28 39.29 8.83
CA ALA A 9 1.42 38.81 8.04
C ALA A 9 2.37 37.68 8.56
N VAL A 10 2.11 36.95 9.65
CA VAL A 10 3.02 35.88 10.13
C VAL A 10 2.84 34.52 9.45
N ALA A 11 1.80 34.32 8.62
CA ALA A 11 1.53 33.03 7.98
C ALA A 11 2.21 32.83 6.60
N ARG A 12 3.01 33.79 6.11
CA ARG A 12 3.60 33.71 4.76
C ARG A 12 4.94 32.97 4.69
N CYS A 13 5.64 32.79 5.81
CA CYS A 13 6.96 32.15 5.82
C CYS A 13 6.95 30.61 5.72
N TYR A 14 5.78 29.96 5.83
CA TYR A 14 5.65 28.50 5.73
C TYR A 14 5.00 28.03 4.41
N ARG A 15 4.86 28.91 3.40
CA ARG A 15 4.30 28.52 2.09
C ARG A 15 5.26 27.68 1.24
N HIS A 16 6.56 27.76 1.52
CA HIS A 16 7.58 27.02 0.80
C HIS A 16 8.40 26.21 1.80
N CYS A 17 8.30 24.90 1.70
CA CYS A 17 9.19 23.98 2.41
C CYS A 17 10.61 24.14 1.85
N THR A 18 11.39 25.07 2.38
CA THR A 18 12.81 25.27 2.02
C THR A 18 13.73 24.27 2.73
N ASN A 19 13.25 23.63 3.80
CA ASN A 19 13.94 22.52 4.44
C ASN A 19 13.54 21.22 3.73
N LYS A 20 14.50 20.52 3.10
CA LYS A 20 14.29 19.13 2.70
C LYS A 20 13.90 18.33 3.95
N PRO A 21 12.76 17.64 3.98
CA PRO A 21 12.45 16.75 5.08
C PRO A 21 13.54 15.67 5.16
N GLN A 22 14.34 15.67 6.24
CA GLN A 22 15.26 14.57 6.51
C GLN A 22 14.47 13.40 7.10
N TRP A 23 13.79 12.65 6.25
CA TRP A 23 13.23 11.36 6.65
C TRP A 23 14.39 10.37 6.76
N LYS A 24 14.70 9.91 7.98
CA LYS A 24 15.60 8.77 8.16
C LYS A 24 14.92 7.55 7.55
N LYS A 25 15.54 7.00 6.50
CA LYS A 25 15.05 5.77 5.88
C LYS A 25 15.35 4.60 6.82
N ALA A 26 14.31 3.87 7.19
CA ALA A 26 14.39 2.61 7.91
C ALA A 26 15.27 1.60 7.16
N LYS A 27 16.11 0.88 7.89
CA LYS A 27 16.81 -0.28 7.34
C LYS A 27 15.90 -1.51 7.39
N VAL A 28 16.09 -2.45 6.47
CA VAL A 28 15.35 -3.73 6.39
C VAL A 28 15.44 -4.54 7.68
N ASP A 29 16.58 -4.46 8.37
CA ASP A 29 16.85 -5.18 9.62
C ASP A 29 16.05 -4.64 10.83
N GLU A 30 15.54 -3.41 10.75
CA GLU A 30 14.92 -2.76 11.91
C GLU A 30 13.48 -3.23 12.19
N PHE A 31 12.79 -3.77 11.18
CA PHE A 31 11.35 -4.04 11.22
C PHE A 31 11.04 -5.50 10.83
N PRO A 32 11.24 -6.46 11.75
CA PRO A 32 11.07 -7.89 11.45
C PRO A 32 9.59 -8.32 11.34
N LEU A 33 8.68 -7.69 12.08
CA LEU A 33 7.29 -8.12 12.14
C LEU A 33 6.50 -7.53 10.97
N CYS A 34 5.68 -8.36 10.29
CA CYS A 34 4.78 -7.92 9.24
C CYS A 34 3.33 -8.36 9.51
N GLY A 35 2.39 -7.44 9.31
CA GLY A 35 0.95 -7.68 9.35
C GLY A 35 0.30 -7.30 8.03
N HIS A 36 -0.61 -8.15 7.57
CA HIS A 36 -1.37 -7.98 6.34
C HIS A 36 -2.86 -7.93 6.63
N MET A 37 -3.54 -6.95 6.03
CA MET A 37 -4.99 -6.93 5.95
C MET A 37 -5.41 -7.48 4.59
N VAL A 38 -6.20 -8.55 4.61
CA VAL A 38 -6.60 -9.33 3.44
C VAL A 38 -8.12 -9.27 3.27
N SER A 39 -8.59 -9.09 2.04
CA SER A 39 -10.03 -9.20 1.75
C SER A 39 -10.48 -10.65 1.72
N ASP A 40 -11.62 -10.96 2.35
CA ASP A 40 -12.25 -12.28 2.27
C ASP A 40 -13.35 -12.33 1.19
N GLU A 41 -13.57 -11.23 0.47
CA GLU A 41 -14.69 -11.06 -0.46
C GLU A 41 -14.20 -10.56 -1.82
N TYR A 42 -15.07 -10.64 -2.83
CA TYR A 42 -14.84 -10.00 -4.12
C TYR A 42 -15.49 -8.61 -4.12
N GLU A 43 -14.66 -7.56 -4.06
CA GLU A 43 -15.15 -6.21 -3.81
C GLU A 43 -14.50 -5.13 -4.69
N GLN A 44 -15.20 -4.01 -4.83
CA GLN A 44 -14.68 -2.80 -5.47
C GLN A 44 -14.42 -1.74 -4.41
N LEU A 45 -13.15 -1.50 -4.12
CA LEU A 45 -12.73 -0.50 -3.15
C LEU A 45 -12.61 0.86 -3.83
N SER A 46 -13.34 1.86 -3.33
CA SER A 46 -13.23 3.23 -3.86
C SER A 46 -11.86 3.84 -3.55
N SER A 47 -11.35 4.69 -4.45
CA SER A 47 -10.11 5.43 -4.19
C SER A 47 -10.17 6.29 -2.93
N LYS A 48 -11.35 6.82 -2.57
CA LYS A 48 -11.56 7.57 -1.32
C LYS A 48 -11.39 6.71 -0.08
N ALA A 49 -11.89 5.47 -0.10
CA ALA A 49 -11.70 4.52 1.01
C ALA A 49 -10.23 4.12 1.15
N LEU A 50 -9.54 3.91 0.01
CA LEU A 50 -8.10 3.65 -0.01
C LEU A 50 -7.28 4.84 0.53
N GLU A 51 -7.65 6.07 0.16
CA GLU A 51 -7.01 7.29 0.66
C GLU A 51 -7.25 7.50 2.16
N ALA A 52 -8.49 7.29 2.64
CA ALA A 52 -8.84 7.40 4.06
C ALA A 52 -8.09 6.39 4.94
N ALA A 53 -7.71 5.25 4.36
CA ALA A 53 -6.89 4.23 5.00
C ALA A 53 -5.40 4.34 4.63
N CYS A 54 -4.99 5.39 3.89
CA CYS A 54 -3.62 5.67 3.44
C CYS A 54 -2.94 4.49 2.71
N ILE A 55 -3.67 3.76 1.88
CA ILE A 55 -3.21 2.52 1.24
C ILE A 55 -2.60 2.81 -0.13
N LEU A 56 -1.37 2.30 -0.37
CA LEU A 56 -0.64 2.48 -1.63
C LEU A 56 -0.61 1.24 -2.53
N TRP A 57 -0.93 0.05 -2.01
CA TRP A 57 -0.70 -1.24 -2.71
C TRP A 57 -1.67 -1.55 -3.84
N LEU A 58 -2.90 -1.06 -3.75
CA LEU A 58 -3.93 -1.27 -4.77
C LEU A 58 -3.98 -0.06 -5.69
N GLN A 59 -3.71 -0.26 -6.97
CA GLN A 59 -3.85 0.78 -7.98
C GLN A 59 -5.33 0.94 -8.37
N PRO A 60 -5.95 2.11 -8.15
CA PRO A 60 -7.33 2.35 -8.58
C PRO A 60 -7.36 2.57 -10.09
N PHE A 61 -8.34 1.98 -10.77
CA PHE A 61 -8.58 2.17 -12.20
C PHE A 61 -9.93 2.90 -12.42
N PRO A 62 -10.09 3.69 -13.49
CA PRO A 62 -11.37 4.33 -13.81
C PRO A 62 -12.37 3.27 -14.29
N VAL A 63 -13.35 2.95 -13.45
CA VAL A 63 -14.37 1.94 -13.76
C VAL A 63 -15.78 2.48 -13.59
N THR A 64 -16.02 3.45 -12.70
CA THR A 64 -17.37 3.90 -12.38
C THR A 64 -17.82 5.03 -13.31
N CYS A 65 -18.83 4.73 -14.12
CA CYS A 65 -19.53 5.69 -14.97
C CYS A 65 -20.87 6.08 -14.34
N ILE A 66 -21.21 7.37 -14.34
CA ILE A 66 -22.47 7.86 -13.80
C ILE A 66 -23.17 8.74 -14.84
N ASN A 67 -24.40 8.34 -15.18
CA ASN A 67 -25.32 9.19 -15.94
C ASN A 67 -26.05 10.11 -14.95
N LYS A 68 -25.46 11.28 -14.67
CA LYS A 68 -25.97 12.21 -13.65
C LYS A 68 -27.40 12.66 -13.98
N MET A 69 -28.33 12.46 -13.03
CA MET A 69 -29.65 13.07 -13.06
C MET A 69 -29.60 14.47 -12.46
N LEU A 70 -30.33 15.42 -13.07
CA LEU A 70 -30.54 16.74 -12.48
C LEU A 70 -31.61 16.61 -11.38
N SER A 71 -31.31 17.07 -10.17
CA SER A 71 -32.26 17.16 -9.07
C SER A 71 -32.66 18.62 -8.85
N CYS A 72 -33.43 19.17 -9.79
CA CYS A 72 -34.03 20.50 -9.68
C CYS A 72 -35.48 20.47 -10.18
N VAL A 73 -36.30 21.44 -9.75
CA VAL A 73 -37.69 21.56 -10.22
C VAL A 73 -37.68 21.77 -11.73
N GLY A 74 -38.46 20.98 -12.46
CA GLY A 74 -38.49 21.02 -13.93
C GLY A 74 -37.34 20.27 -14.63
N ALA A 75 -36.54 19.48 -13.90
CA ALA A 75 -35.47 18.66 -14.47
C ALA A 75 -35.92 17.75 -15.62
N ASP A 76 -37.17 17.28 -15.60
CA ASP A 76 -37.74 16.42 -16.64
C ASP A 76 -37.79 17.09 -18.02
N ARG A 77 -37.80 18.43 -18.07
CA ARG A 77 -37.76 19.20 -19.34
C ARG A 77 -36.33 19.43 -19.85
N LEU A 78 -35.34 19.34 -18.96
CA LEU A 78 -33.94 19.66 -19.25
C LEU A 78 -33.07 18.42 -19.49
N ARG A 79 -33.55 17.25 -19.06
CA ARG A 79 -32.79 16.01 -19.14
C ARG A 79 -33.42 15.04 -20.13
N THR A 80 -32.59 14.37 -20.90
CA THR A 80 -32.98 13.33 -21.87
C THR A 80 -33.38 11.99 -21.24
N GLY A 81 -33.63 11.96 -19.93
CA GLY A 81 -33.90 10.74 -19.16
C GLY A 81 -32.77 9.72 -19.27
N MET A 82 -33.10 8.49 -19.68
CA MET A 82 -32.14 7.40 -19.92
C MET A 82 -31.68 7.28 -21.38
N CYS A 83 -32.13 8.17 -22.27
CA CYS A 83 -31.64 8.19 -23.66
C CYS A 83 -30.14 8.55 -23.66
N SER A 84 -29.30 7.70 -24.28
CA SER A 84 -27.83 7.71 -24.11
C SER A 84 -27.37 7.38 -22.68
N GLY A 85 -27.81 6.23 -22.17
CA GLY A 85 -27.61 5.78 -20.79
C GLY A 85 -26.16 5.58 -20.34
N PHE A 86 -25.17 5.60 -21.23
CA PHE A 86 -23.77 5.47 -20.85
C PHE A 86 -23.26 6.76 -20.19
N GLY A 87 -22.91 6.64 -18.91
CA GLY A 87 -22.45 7.75 -18.09
C GLY A 87 -21.01 8.18 -18.39
N LYS A 88 -20.63 9.36 -17.90
CA LYS A 88 -19.23 9.79 -17.89
C LYS A 88 -18.49 9.14 -16.72
N ALA A 89 -17.19 8.89 -16.87
CA ALA A 89 -16.34 8.42 -15.78
C ALA A 89 -16.37 9.44 -14.62
N GLN A 90 -16.69 8.98 -13.41
CA GLN A 90 -16.81 9.84 -12.22
C GLN A 90 -15.92 9.38 -11.06
N GLY A 91 -15.50 8.12 -11.03
CA GLY A 91 -14.66 7.60 -9.97
C GLY A 91 -13.68 6.53 -10.41
N THR A 92 -12.68 6.33 -9.57
CA THR A 92 -11.70 5.25 -9.68
C THR A 92 -11.93 4.26 -8.56
N VAL A 93 -11.85 2.97 -8.88
CA VAL A 93 -12.00 1.88 -7.92
C VAL A 93 -10.90 0.86 -8.15
N ALA A 94 -10.42 0.24 -7.07
CA ALA A 94 -9.59 -0.94 -7.13
C ALA A 94 -10.50 -2.18 -7.05
N ARG A 95 -10.26 -3.16 -7.93
CA ARG A 95 -10.93 -4.46 -7.84
C ARG A 95 -10.07 -5.38 -6.99
N VAL A 96 -10.68 -5.98 -5.97
CA VAL A 96 -9.98 -6.83 -5.01
C VAL A 96 -10.58 -8.23 -5.07
N HIS A 97 -9.70 -9.22 -5.13
CA HIS A 97 -10.06 -10.63 -5.09
C HIS A 97 -9.98 -11.18 -3.66
N ILE A 98 -10.68 -12.30 -3.44
CA ILE A 98 -10.60 -13.05 -2.19
C ILE A 98 -9.15 -13.47 -1.96
N GLY A 99 -8.64 -13.24 -0.75
CA GLY A 99 -7.26 -13.54 -0.38
C GLY A 99 -6.24 -12.49 -0.81
N GLN A 100 -6.66 -11.41 -1.47
CA GLN A 100 -5.75 -10.34 -1.88
C GLN A 100 -5.43 -9.40 -0.70
N VAL A 101 -4.15 -9.09 -0.54
CA VAL A 101 -3.67 -8.12 0.46
C VAL A 101 -4.04 -6.72 0.03
N ILE A 102 -4.77 -6.01 0.90
CA ILE A 102 -5.14 -4.61 0.73
C ILE A 102 -4.04 -3.73 1.34
N MET A 103 -3.68 -3.98 2.60
CA MET A 103 -2.67 -3.21 3.34
C MET A 103 -1.62 -4.14 3.93
N SER A 104 -0.37 -3.68 3.96
CA SER A 104 0.69 -4.32 4.73
C SER A 104 1.43 -3.29 5.58
N ILE A 105 1.76 -3.67 6.81
CA ILE A 105 2.51 -2.85 7.76
C ILE A 105 3.63 -3.70 8.33
N HIS A 106 4.84 -3.13 8.43
CA HIS A 106 5.90 -3.72 9.23
C HIS A 106 6.19 -2.88 10.46
N THR A 107 6.51 -3.52 11.57
CA THR A 107 6.82 -2.85 12.83
C THR A 107 7.94 -3.58 13.59
N LYS A 108 8.42 -2.92 14.65
CA LYS A 108 9.31 -3.54 15.64
C LYS A 108 8.51 -4.56 16.44
N LEU A 109 9.21 -5.55 16.98
CA LEU A 109 8.62 -6.61 17.79
C LEU A 109 7.88 -6.09 19.04
N GLN A 110 8.23 -4.90 19.52
CA GLN A 110 7.59 -4.22 20.65
C GLN A 110 6.15 -3.78 20.33
N ASN A 111 5.87 -3.43 19.07
CA ASN A 111 4.59 -2.84 18.65
C ASN A 111 3.64 -3.89 18.07
N LYS A 112 3.67 -5.11 18.59
CA LYS A 112 2.79 -6.20 18.17
C LYS A 112 1.32 -5.87 18.38
N GLU A 113 0.99 -5.23 19.48
CA GLU A 113 -0.38 -4.86 19.85
C GLU A 113 -0.97 -3.87 18.85
N HIS A 114 -0.20 -2.88 18.42
CA HIS A 114 -0.63 -1.93 17.38
C HIS A 114 -0.89 -2.59 16.03
N MET A 115 -0.28 -3.76 15.76
CA MET A 115 -0.59 -4.55 14.57
C MET A 115 -1.99 -5.18 14.65
N ILE A 116 -2.41 -5.59 15.85
CA ILE A 116 -3.77 -6.11 16.09
C ILE A 116 -4.78 -4.97 15.98
N GLU A 117 -4.40 -3.76 16.44
CA GLU A 117 -5.22 -2.55 16.29
C GLU A 117 -5.41 -2.08 14.84
N LEU A 118 -4.76 -2.72 13.85
CA LEU A 118 -5.08 -2.54 12.43
C LEU A 118 -6.57 -2.80 12.12
N CYS A 119 -7.27 -3.48 13.03
CA CYS A 119 -8.73 -3.61 13.04
C CYS A 119 -9.47 -2.26 12.91
N ARG A 120 -8.89 -1.15 13.39
CA ARG A 120 -9.48 0.18 13.21
C ARG A 120 -9.57 0.60 11.73
N ALA A 121 -8.59 0.22 10.93
CA ALA A 121 -8.56 0.51 9.49
C ALA A 121 -9.55 -0.36 8.72
N ARG A 122 -9.80 -1.60 9.18
CA ARG A 122 -10.79 -2.52 8.59
C ARG A 122 -12.17 -1.87 8.46
N PHE A 123 -12.61 -1.09 9.45
CA PHE A 123 -13.92 -0.43 9.41
C PHE A 123 -14.09 0.61 8.29
N LYS A 124 -13.02 1.01 7.62
CA LYS A 124 -13.09 1.92 6.47
C LYS A 124 -13.40 1.20 5.16
N PHE A 125 -13.31 -0.13 5.16
CA PHE A 125 -13.59 -0.96 4.00
C PHE A 125 -14.98 -1.60 4.13
N PRO A 126 -15.72 -1.72 3.02
CA PRO A 126 -16.94 -2.52 2.99
C PRO A 126 -16.59 -4.01 3.17
N GLY A 127 -17.53 -4.85 3.60
CA GLY A 127 -17.31 -6.31 3.70
C GLY A 127 -16.40 -6.76 4.84
N CYS A 128 -15.94 -8.02 4.76
CA CYS A 128 -15.11 -8.65 5.78
C CYS A 128 -13.63 -8.73 5.40
N GLN A 129 -12.77 -7.98 6.11
CA GLN A 129 -11.31 -8.14 6.02
C GLN A 129 -10.75 -8.96 7.18
N LYS A 130 -9.73 -9.75 6.90
CA LYS A 130 -8.98 -10.51 7.90
C LYS A 130 -7.62 -9.88 8.12
N ILE A 131 -7.14 -9.91 9.36
CA ILE A 131 -5.79 -9.47 9.70
C ILE A 131 -4.95 -10.71 9.95
N HIS A 132 -3.81 -10.74 9.30
CA HIS A 132 -2.88 -11.85 9.34
C HIS A 132 -1.50 -11.36 9.77
N LEU A 133 -0.90 -12.06 10.72
CA LEU A 133 0.51 -11.88 11.05
C LEU A 133 1.32 -12.81 10.15
N SER A 134 2.25 -12.23 9.40
CA SER A 134 3.20 -13.02 8.60
C SER A 134 4.30 -13.56 9.48
N LYS A 135 4.84 -14.72 9.10
CA LYS A 135 6.09 -15.26 9.64
C LYS A 135 7.32 -14.72 8.91
N GLU A 136 7.09 -14.01 7.82
CA GLU A 136 8.16 -13.45 7.01
C GLU A 136 8.82 -12.25 7.69
N TRP A 137 10.10 -12.05 7.38
CA TRP A 137 10.85 -10.89 7.84
C TRP A 137 10.41 -9.64 7.07
N GLY A 138 9.58 -8.80 7.68
CA GLY A 138 9.05 -7.59 7.06
C GLY A 138 8.34 -7.90 5.73
N PHE A 139 8.72 -7.21 4.65
CA PHE A 139 8.17 -7.42 3.30
C PHE A 139 9.03 -8.34 2.44
N ILE A 140 9.93 -9.11 3.05
CA ILE A 140 10.83 -10.01 2.34
C ILE A 140 10.18 -11.40 2.28
N LYS A 141 10.45 -12.15 1.21
CA LYS A 141 9.95 -13.51 1.04
C LYS A 141 10.52 -14.53 2.05
N PHE A 142 11.56 -14.17 2.80
CA PHE A 142 12.25 -15.05 3.75
C PHE A 142 11.52 -15.12 5.08
N ASN A 143 11.52 -16.32 5.67
CA ASN A 143 11.05 -16.53 7.03
C ASN A 143 12.02 -15.89 8.03
N VAL A 144 11.54 -15.45 9.19
CA VAL A 144 12.37 -14.82 10.23
C VAL A 144 13.59 -15.69 10.58
N ASP A 145 13.39 -16.98 10.81
CA ASP A 145 14.47 -17.91 11.20
C ASP A 145 15.56 -18.02 10.13
N LYS A 146 15.16 -18.08 8.85
CA LYS A 146 16.09 -18.27 7.71
C LYS A 146 16.80 -16.98 7.32
N PHE A 147 16.27 -15.84 7.73
CA PHE A 147 16.83 -14.54 7.38
C PHE A 147 18.18 -14.33 8.05
N GLU A 148 18.28 -14.65 9.35
CA GLU A 148 19.52 -14.53 10.12
C GLU A 148 20.62 -15.43 9.53
N ASP A 149 20.30 -16.70 9.23
CA ASP A 149 21.22 -17.64 8.58
C ASP A 149 21.72 -17.11 7.22
N SER A 150 20.80 -16.60 6.38
CA SER A 150 21.14 -16.11 5.04
C SER A 150 22.00 -14.85 5.04
N VAL A 151 21.87 -14.02 6.10
CA VAL A 151 22.74 -12.86 6.31
C VAL A 151 24.11 -13.30 6.84
N ALA A 152 24.16 -14.27 7.75
CA ALA A 152 25.42 -14.83 8.27
C ALA A 152 26.25 -15.52 7.17
N GLU A 153 25.59 -16.25 6.27
CA GLU A 153 26.19 -16.88 5.09
C GLU A 153 26.59 -15.87 3.98
N LYS A 154 26.30 -14.57 4.18
CA LYS A 154 26.53 -13.48 3.22
C LYS A 154 25.86 -13.70 1.86
N LEU A 155 24.82 -14.53 1.80
CA LEU A 155 23.98 -14.69 0.60
C LEU A 155 23.11 -13.46 0.36
N LEU A 156 22.85 -12.68 1.40
CA LEU A 156 22.03 -11.47 1.37
C LEU A 156 22.87 -10.22 1.65
N ILE A 157 22.76 -9.23 0.78
CA ILE A 157 23.32 -7.89 0.98
C ILE A 157 22.18 -6.94 1.34
N LEU A 158 22.34 -6.22 2.44
CA LEU A 158 21.38 -5.23 2.92
C LEU A 158 21.69 -3.85 2.33
N ASP A 159 20.85 -3.38 1.41
CA ASP A 159 20.96 -2.06 0.77
C ASP A 159 19.90 -1.10 1.31
N GLY A 160 20.03 -0.74 2.59
CA GLY A 160 19.12 0.18 3.26
C GLY A 160 17.71 -0.40 3.38
N CYS A 161 16.76 0.09 2.57
CA CYS A 161 15.37 -0.41 2.50
C CYS A 161 15.20 -1.60 1.55
N ARG A 162 16.19 -1.90 0.72
CA ARG A 162 16.15 -2.98 -0.26
C ARG A 162 17.09 -4.10 0.16
N LEU A 163 16.80 -5.29 -0.31
CA LEU A 163 17.60 -6.48 -0.09
C LEU A 163 18.06 -7.00 -1.45
N LYS A 164 19.36 -7.25 -1.60
CA LYS A 164 19.94 -7.91 -2.77
C LYS A 164 20.27 -9.36 -2.41
N TYR A 165 19.83 -10.28 -3.24
CA TYR A 165 20.17 -11.69 -3.14
C TYR A 165 21.34 -11.99 -4.08
N ILE A 166 22.35 -12.71 -3.59
CA ILE A 166 23.46 -13.21 -4.39
C ILE A 166 23.11 -14.62 -4.86
N PRO A 167 22.80 -14.84 -6.14
CA PRO A 167 22.56 -16.18 -6.64
C PRO A 167 23.88 -16.97 -6.71
N SER A 168 23.82 -18.26 -6.37
CA SER A 168 24.95 -19.19 -6.55
C SER A 168 25.25 -19.48 -8.02
N CYS A 169 24.27 -19.30 -8.90
CA CYS A 169 24.43 -19.34 -10.35
C CYS A 169 24.38 -17.92 -10.93
N GLY A 170 25.52 -17.43 -11.42
CA GLY A 170 25.54 -16.18 -12.19
C GLY A 170 24.85 -16.35 -13.54
N LEU A 171 24.13 -15.33 -13.99
CA LEU A 171 23.72 -15.23 -15.39
C LEU A 171 25.00 -15.07 -16.23
N TRP A 172 25.33 -16.06 -17.06
CA TRP A 172 26.47 -15.98 -17.98
C TRP A 172 26.19 -14.90 -19.03
N THR A 173 26.64 -13.69 -18.76
CA THR A 173 26.74 -12.64 -19.77
C THR A 173 28.19 -12.16 -19.79
N ASN A 174 28.86 -12.44 -20.92
CA ASN A 174 30.19 -11.98 -21.29
C ASN A 174 31.36 -12.36 -20.35
N GLY A 175 31.72 -13.64 -20.35
CA GLY A 175 33.13 -14.05 -20.24
C GLY A 175 33.83 -13.97 -18.87
N GLY A 176 33.11 -13.83 -17.77
CA GLY A 176 33.68 -13.98 -16.43
C GLY A 176 32.62 -13.94 -15.32
N PRO A 177 32.93 -14.42 -14.10
CA PRO A 177 32.06 -14.23 -12.96
C PRO A 177 32.09 -12.74 -12.59
N CYS A 178 31.09 -11.99 -13.05
CA CYS A 178 30.88 -10.60 -12.68
C CYS A 178 30.54 -10.52 -11.18
N THR A 179 31.54 -10.34 -10.33
CA THR A 179 31.35 -9.72 -9.02
C THR A 179 31.04 -8.25 -9.27
N HIS A 180 29.78 -7.94 -9.54
CA HIS A 180 29.10 -6.68 -9.35
C HIS A 180 27.98 -6.57 -10.39
N GLU A 181 26.79 -6.27 -9.86
CA GLU A 181 25.64 -5.76 -10.59
C GLU A 181 25.00 -6.74 -11.60
N ILE A 182 24.00 -7.51 -11.16
CA ILE A 182 22.73 -7.53 -11.87
C ILE A 182 21.58 -7.68 -10.88
N LEU A 183 20.63 -6.76 -11.09
CA LEU A 183 19.37 -6.56 -10.40
C LEU A 183 18.47 -7.79 -10.42
N GLY A 184 18.62 -8.66 -9.43
CA GLY A 184 17.47 -9.34 -8.85
C GLY A 184 16.77 -8.36 -7.91
N VAL A 185 16.13 -7.31 -8.43
CA VAL A 185 15.08 -6.65 -7.65
C VAL A 185 14.07 -7.76 -7.42
N ILE A 186 14.07 -8.38 -6.24
CA ILE A 186 12.85 -9.00 -5.75
C ILE A 186 11.86 -7.85 -5.82
N PRO A 187 10.86 -7.87 -6.72
CA PRO A 187 9.82 -6.87 -6.61
C PRO A 187 9.27 -7.12 -5.22
N SER A 188 9.43 -6.16 -4.32
CA SER A 188 8.72 -6.08 -3.05
C SER A 188 7.22 -5.84 -3.30
N LEU A 189 6.69 -6.42 -4.40
CA LEU A 189 5.44 -6.15 -5.09
C LEU A 189 4.95 -7.37 -5.87
N LEU A 190 5.54 -8.56 -5.67
CA LEU A 190 4.90 -9.79 -6.15
C LEU A 190 3.94 -10.27 -5.07
N MET A 191 2.65 -10.19 -5.40
CA MET A 191 1.50 -10.75 -4.70
C MET A 191 1.88 -11.94 -3.82
N PRO A 192 1.50 -11.95 -2.53
CA PRO A 192 1.70 -13.13 -1.72
C PRO A 192 0.69 -14.19 -2.17
N THR A 193 1.08 -14.96 -3.19
CA THR A 193 0.34 -16.13 -3.62
C THR A 193 0.60 -17.24 -2.60
N ASN A 194 -0.45 -17.60 -1.85
CA ASN A 194 -0.54 -18.76 -0.96
C ASN A 194 0.64 -18.93 0.01
N LYS A 195 0.66 -18.17 1.09
CA LYS A 195 1.50 -18.45 2.26
C LYS A 195 0.67 -18.50 3.53
N SER A 196 1.14 -19.32 4.47
CA SER A 196 0.47 -19.73 5.69
C SER A 196 0.28 -18.57 6.66
N TYR A 197 -0.82 -17.85 6.46
CA TYR A 197 -1.26 -16.82 7.38
C TYR A 197 -1.93 -17.45 8.60
N PHE A 198 -1.53 -17.01 9.80
CA PHE A 198 -2.33 -17.30 10.97
C PHE A 198 -3.44 -16.26 11.09
N PRO A 199 -4.72 -16.66 11.10
CA PRO A 199 -5.79 -15.75 11.49
C PRO A 199 -5.65 -15.44 12.99
N ILE A 200 -5.62 -14.16 13.33
CA ILE A 200 -5.83 -13.75 14.73
C ILE A 200 -7.32 -13.97 15.01
N LYS A 201 -7.64 -14.84 15.98
CA LYS A 201 -9.02 -15.05 16.46
C LYS A 201 -9.52 -13.83 17.23
#